data_AF-A0A179G0S1-F1
#
_entry.id   AF-A0A179G0S1-F1
#
_cell.length_a   1.000
_cell.length_b   1.000
_cell.length_c   1.000
_cell.angle_alpha   90.00
_cell.angle_beta   90.00
_cell.angle_gamma   90.00
#
_symmetry.space_group_name_H-M   'P 1'
#
loop_
_entity.id
_entity.type
_entity.pdbx_description
1 polymer ?
#
loop_
_entity_poly.entity_id
_entity_poly.type
_entity_poly.pdbx_seq_one_letter_code
_entity_poly.pdbx_strand_id
1 'polypeptide(L)'
;MDNYEVFIPQWDVEVFPGQPAITLNGTLEEVRSELNRLNPNWDSAYVQGAFSSPDTSGPNTDDNALGKRTDFYNAHVICGGGSHGWRSARYSAIMKGIDYLRGVPGRPGNSAGPGSCGRVSCSYDSAIWWCNDDRAPKLLNSFGSIADGANYIVGSCTRTPGQFGYVVGQVFHHTNWNVIVREDSC
;
A
#
# COMPACT_ATOMS: atom_id res chain seq x y z
N MET A 1 -13.76 14.31 19.99
CA MET A 1 -12.64 13.36 20.09
C MET A 1 -12.83 12.37 18.97
N ASP A 2 -12.04 12.50 17.91
CA ASP A 2 -12.10 11.59 16.77
C ASP A 2 -11.42 10.29 17.20
N ASN A 3 -12.21 9.25 17.40
CA ASN A 3 -11.71 7.93 17.79
C ASN A 3 -11.06 7.31 16.55
N TYR A 4 -9.75 7.43 16.42
CA TYR A 4 -9.00 6.68 15.42
C TYR A 4 -9.05 5.21 15.84
N GLU A 5 -9.84 4.39 15.16
CA GLU A 5 -9.72 2.94 15.30
C GLU A 5 -8.33 2.54 14.80
N VAL A 6 -7.60 1.83 15.66
CA VAL A 6 -6.38 1.13 15.25
C VAL A 6 -6.83 -0.02 14.37
N PHE A 7 -6.97 0.27 13.08
CA PHE A 7 -7.34 -0.69 12.06
C PHE A 7 -6.23 -1.73 11.94
N ILE A 8 -6.55 -3.02 12.08
CA ILE A 8 -5.61 -4.12 11.84
C ILE A 8 -5.63 -4.45 10.34
N PRO A 9 -4.53 -4.20 9.61
CA PRO A 9 -4.42 -4.52 8.19
C PRO A 9 -4.67 -5.99 7.89
N GLN A 10 -5.35 -6.24 6.78
CA GLN A 10 -5.51 -7.56 6.18
C GLN A 10 -4.56 -7.67 4.98
N TRP A 11 -3.87 -8.80 4.87
CA TRP A 11 -2.83 -9.06 3.88
C TRP A 11 -3.08 -10.38 3.17
N ASP A 12 -3.23 -10.33 1.85
CA ASP A 12 -3.28 -11.54 1.02
C ASP A 12 -1.86 -11.85 0.51
N VAL A 13 -1.22 -12.79 1.19
CA VAL A 13 0.22 -13.09 1.07
C VAL A 13 0.49 -14.56 0.82
N GLU A 14 1.46 -14.82 -0.05
CA GLU A 14 1.92 -16.17 -0.36
C GLU A 14 2.91 -16.67 0.70
N VAL A 15 2.61 -17.83 1.32
CA VAL A 15 3.50 -18.42 2.34
C VAL A 15 4.63 -19.23 1.71
N PHE A 16 4.37 -19.95 0.62
CA PHE A 16 5.34 -20.81 -0.07
C PHE A 16 5.28 -20.59 -1.57
N PRO A 17 6.43 -20.56 -2.29
CA PRO A 17 6.43 -20.20 -3.69
C PRO A 17 5.56 -21.12 -4.57
N GLY A 18 4.77 -20.53 -5.45
CA GLY A 18 3.78 -21.18 -6.30
C GLY A 18 2.49 -21.63 -5.61
N GLN A 19 2.20 -21.21 -4.38
CA GLN A 19 0.98 -21.57 -3.65
C GLN A 19 -0.07 -20.44 -3.67
N PRO A 20 -1.36 -20.77 -3.47
CA PRO A 20 -2.36 -19.74 -3.24
C PRO A 20 -2.01 -18.85 -2.05
N ALA A 21 -2.24 -17.54 -2.18
CA ALA A 21 -2.11 -16.60 -1.08
C ALA A 21 -3.10 -16.93 0.05
N ILE A 22 -2.70 -16.66 1.28
CA ILE A 22 -3.56 -16.71 2.46
C ILE A 22 -3.79 -15.29 2.97
N THR A 23 -4.89 -15.11 3.69
CA THR A 23 -5.23 -13.88 4.35
C THR A 23 -4.69 -13.87 5.78
N LEU A 24 -3.83 -12.89 6.11
CA LEU A 24 -3.31 -12.64 7.46
C LEU A 24 -3.73 -11.26 7.95
N ASN A 25 -4.00 -11.15 9.25
CA ASN A 25 -4.35 -9.89 9.91
C ASN A 25 -3.24 -9.50 10.89
N GLY A 26 -2.76 -8.27 10.82
CA GLY A 26 -1.74 -7.77 11.73
C GLY A 26 -1.00 -6.55 11.20
N THR A 27 -0.15 -5.96 12.04
CA THR A 27 0.89 -5.04 11.56
C THR A 27 1.84 -5.76 10.61
N LEU A 28 2.68 -5.01 9.90
CA LEU A 28 3.71 -5.59 9.06
C LEU A 28 4.60 -6.58 9.86
N GLU A 29 5.00 -6.19 11.06
CA GLU A 29 5.87 -6.99 11.93
C GLU A 29 5.17 -8.28 12.36
N GLU A 30 3.88 -8.19 12.72
CA GLU A 30 3.07 -9.35 13.10
C GLU A 30 2.87 -10.30 11.91
N VAL A 31 2.50 -9.77 10.73
CA VAL A 31 2.32 -10.57 9.52
C VAL A 31 3.64 -11.18 9.06
N ARG A 32 4.74 -10.43 9.06
CA ARG A 32 6.07 -10.98 8.71
C ARG A 32 6.54 -12.01 9.73
N SER A 33 6.27 -11.81 11.02
CA SER A 33 6.57 -12.78 12.07
C SER A 33 5.79 -14.07 11.83
N GLU A 34 4.49 -13.96 11.55
CA GLU A 34 3.63 -15.10 11.26
C GLU A 34 4.05 -15.83 9.98
N LEU A 35 4.42 -15.11 8.92
CA LEU A 35 4.94 -15.68 7.69
C LEU A 35 6.25 -16.44 7.92
N ASN A 36 7.17 -15.89 8.71
CA ASN A 36 8.41 -16.58 9.08
C ASN A 36 8.15 -17.76 10.04
N ARG A 37 7.09 -17.72 10.85
CA ARG A 37 6.67 -18.86 11.69
C ARG A 37 6.14 -20.01 10.82
N LEU A 38 5.35 -19.70 9.80
CA LEU A 38 4.79 -20.68 8.87
C LEU A 38 5.84 -21.22 7.88
N ASN A 39 6.75 -20.36 7.44
CA ASN A 39 7.87 -20.67 6.57
C ASN A 39 9.13 -19.95 7.08
N PRO A 40 10.03 -20.63 7.83
CA PRO A 40 11.26 -20.01 8.35
C PRO A 40 12.21 -19.45 7.28
N ASN A 41 12.03 -19.83 6.02
CA ASN A 41 12.75 -19.31 4.88
C ASN A 41 11.93 -18.27 4.11
N TRP A 42 10.83 -17.75 4.66
CA TRP A 42 10.00 -16.78 3.97
C TRP A 42 10.82 -15.53 3.64
N ASP A 43 11.53 -14.98 4.63
CA ASP A 43 12.40 -13.83 4.39
C ASP A 43 13.49 -14.09 3.35
N SER A 44 14.06 -15.30 3.29
CA SER A 44 15.11 -15.62 2.30
C SER A 44 14.55 -15.89 0.91
N ALA A 45 13.43 -16.61 0.83
CA ALA A 45 12.71 -16.89 -0.42
C ALA A 45 12.13 -15.62 -1.04
N TYR A 46 11.70 -14.69 -0.20
CA TYR A 46 10.93 -13.54 -0.65
C TYR A 46 11.65 -12.19 -0.49
N VAL A 47 12.30 -11.92 0.64
CA VAL A 47 12.86 -10.60 0.93
C VAL A 47 14.33 -10.50 0.51
N GLN A 48 15.13 -11.56 0.64
CA GLN A 48 16.58 -11.50 0.40
C GLN A 48 16.98 -11.23 -1.07
N GLY A 49 16.11 -11.52 -2.04
CA GLY A 49 16.33 -11.17 -3.46
C GLY A 49 16.08 -9.69 -3.78
N ALA A 50 15.26 -8.99 -2.99
CA ALA A 50 14.90 -7.58 -3.21
C ALA A 50 16.00 -6.59 -2.77
N PHE A 51 17.00 -7.04 -2.00
CA PHE A 51 18.15 -6.23 -1.58
C PHE A 51 19.29 -6.18 -2.60
N SER A 52 19.22 -6.97 -3.68
CA SER A 52 20.29 -7.06 -4.69
C SER A 52 20.13 -6.09 -5.86
N SER A 53 19.13 -5.20 -5.84
CA SER A 53 19.10 -4.06 -6.76
C SER A 53 19.85 -2.88 -6.13
N PRO A 54 21.02 -2.49 -6.68
CA PRO A 54 21.74 -1.34 -6.20
C PRO A 54 21.06 -0.08 -6.72
N ASP A 55 20.09 0.46 -5.98
CA ASP A 55 19.78 1.88 -6.16
C ASP A 55 20.89 2.67 -5.47
N THR A 56 21.93 2.92 -6.25
CA THR A 56 23.16 3.58 -5.82
C THR A 56 22.88 5.07 -5.69
N SER A 57 22.46 5.51 -4.51
CA SER A 57 22.66 6.89 -4.08
C SER A 57 22.67 7.03 -2.56
N GLY A 58 23.83 6.70 -1.98
CA GLY A 58 24.50 7.48 -0.94
C GLY A 58 23.97 7.40 0.51
N PRO A 59 24.87 7.20 1.51
CA PRO A 59 24.54 7.43 2.91
C PRO A 59 24.69 8.93 3.21
N ASN A 60 23.75 9.51 3.96
CA ASN A 60 24.11 10.43 5.04
C ASN A 60 22.91 10.65 5.97
N THR A 61 23.23 10.47 7.24
CA THR A 61 22.53 10.96 8.42
C THR A 61 22.20 12.43 8.28
N ASP A 62 20.93 12.81 8.44
CA ASP A 62 20.55 14.12 8.98
C ASP A 62 19.10 14.09 9.50
N ASP A 63 18.98 14.42 10.78
CA ASP A 63 17.76 14.69 11.52
C ASP A 63 17.00 15.88 10.90
N ASN A 64 16.04 15.60 10.02
CA ASN A 64 14.85 16.40 9.63
C ASN A 64 14.21 15.90 8.32
N ALA A 65 14.20 14.59 8.07
CA ALA A 65 13.75 14.03 6.80
C ALA A 65 12.21 14.00 6.71
N LEU A 66 11.61 15.09 6.23
CA LEU A 66 10.45 14.97 5.34
C LEU A 66 10.93 14.13 4.15
N GLY A 67 10.73 12.81 4.23
CA GLY A 67 11.22 11.86 3.23
C GLY A 67 10.85 12.33 1.82
N LYS A 68 11.79 12.22 0.87
CA LYS A 68 11.55 12.49 -0.54
C LYS A 68 10.30 11.71 -0.96
N ARG A 69 9.27 12.42 -1.43
CA ARG A 69 8.01 11.79 -1.85
C ARG A 69 8.25 10.78 -2.95
N THR A 70 7.49 9.70 -2.93
CA THR A 70 7.50 8.69 -3.99
C THR A 70 6.93 9.31 -5.26
N ASP A 71 7.64 9.14 -6.38
CA ASP A 71 7.32 9.83 -7.61
C ASP A 71 6.24 9.08 -8.42
N PHE A 72 5.07 9.69 -8.52
CA PHE A 72 3.97 9.24 -9.36
C PHE A 72 3.76 10.15 -10.58
N TYR A 73 4.74 10.99 -10.94
CA TYR A 73 4.65 11.84 -12.12
C TYR A 73 4.43 10.99 -13.39
N ASN A 74 3.42 11.34 -14.18
CA ASN A 74 2.94 10.58 -15.34
C ASN A 74 2.60 9.10 -15.06
N ALA A 75 2.35 8.73 -13.81
CA ALA A 75 1.88 7.39 -13.47
C ALA A 75 0.57 7.08 -14.17
N HIS A 76 0.38 5.82 -14.57
CA HIS A 76 -0.90 5.37 -15.08
C HIS A 76 -1.92 5.38 -13.93
N VAL A 77 -2.96 6.21 -14.06
CA VAL A 77 -4.04 6.32 -13.08
C VAL A 77 -5.37 5.99 -13.74
N ILE A 78 -6.17 5.17 -13.08
CA ILE A 78 -7.53 4.81 -13.45
C ILE A 78 -8.45 5.46 -12.41
N CYS A 79 -9.31 6.36 -12.86
CA CYS A 79 -10.36 6.95 -12.03
C CYS A 79 -11.68 6.19 -12.22
N GLY A 80 -12.47 6.05 -11.16
CA GLY A 80 -13.64 5.16 -11.17
C GLY A 80 -13.30 3.75 -10.71
N GLY A 81 -14.32 2.91 -10.56
CA GLY A 81 -14.16 1.52 -10.10
C GLY A 81 -13.50 0.56 -11.08
N GLY A 82 -13.10 1.03 -12.27
CA GLY A 82 -12.51 0.22 -13.33
C GLY A 82 -13.36 -0.99 -13.72
N SER A 83 -12.70 -2.04 -14.23
CA SER A 83 -13.34 -3.33 -14.53
C SER A 83 -13.81 -4.10 -13.30
N HIS A 84 -13.35 -3.72 -12.11
CA HIS A 84 -13.71 -4.37 -10.86
C HIS A 84 -15.01 -3.83 -10.23
N GLY A 85 -15.56 -2.73 -10.76
CA GLY A 85 -16.81 -2.15 -10.26
C GLY A 85 -16.71 -1.63 -8.82
N TRP A 86 -15.53 -1.18 -8.38
CA TRP A 86 -15.35 -0.68 -7.01
C TRP A 86 -16.22 0.55 -6.75
N ARG A 87 -16.76 0.60 -5.53
CA ARG A 87 -17.53 1.75 -5.05
C ARG A 87 -16.60 2.79 -4.43
N SER A 88 -17.11 4.02 -4.35
CA SER A 88 -16.32 5.18 -3.92
C SER A 88 -16.18 5.29 -2.41
N ALA A 89 -14.94 5.48 -1.96
CA ALA A 89 -14.59 5.79 -0.59
C ALA A 89 -14.89 7.25 -0.25
N ARG A 90 -15.15 7.56 1.03
CA ARG A 90 -15.29 8.94 1.51
C ARG A 90 -13.95 9.65 1.45
N TYR A 91 -13.91 10.78 0.75
CA TYR A 91 -12.71 11.62 0.60
C TYR A 91 -12.06 11.96 1.95
N SER A 92 -12.85 12.38 2.94
CA SER A 92 -12.34 12.78 4.25
C SER A 92 -11.68 11.64 5.02
N ALA A 93 -12.21 10.42 4.91
CA ALA A 93 -11.63 9.23 5.52
C ALA A 93 -10.32 8.83 4.81
N ILE A 94 -10.26 8.93 3.48
CA ILE A 94 -9.04 8.69 2.71
C ILE A 94 -7.95 9.71 3.04
N MET A 95 -8.28 10.99 3.20
CA MET A 95 -7.31 12.00 3.63
C MET A 95 -6.75 11.70 5.03
N LYS A 96 -7.60 11.30 5.97
CA LYS A 96 -7.15 10.84 7.31
C LYS A 96 -6.26 9.60 7.21
N GLY A 97 -6.59 8.65 6.33
CA GLY A 97 -5.76 7.47 6.07
C GLY A 97 -4.40 7.81 5.47
N ILE A 98 -4.33 8.78 4.55
CA ILE A 98 -3.08 9.31 3.99
C ILE A 98 -2.20 9.90 5.10
N ASP A 99 -2.78 10.73 5.98
CA ASP A 99 -2.04 11.36 7.07
C ASP A 99 -1.58 10.32 8.12
N TYR A 100 -2.42 9.33 8.42
CA TYR A 100 -2.03 8.19 9.26
C TYR A 100 -0.81 7.46 8.67
N LEU A 101 -0.87 7.03 7.40
CA LEU A 101 0.20 6.28 6.75
C LEU A 101 1.53 7.03 6.70
N ARG A 102 1.50 8.37 6.65
CA ARG A 102 2.73 9.19 6.74
C ARG A 102 3.39 9.13 8.11
N GLY A 103 2.61 8.90 9.17
CA GLY A 103 3.10 8.76 10.55
C GLY A 103 3.49 7.34 10.95
N VAL A 104 3.11 6.32 10.17
CA VAL A 104 3.45 4.92 10.47
C VAL A 104 4.94 4.69 10.18
N PRO A 105 5.75 4.33 11.21
CA PRO A 105 7.15 4.01 11.00
C PRO A 105 7.31 2.67 10.27
N GLY A 106 8.50 2.46 9.67
CA GLY A 106 8.84 1.19 9.04
C GLY A 106 8.63 1.15 7.53
N ARG A 107 8.95 -0.02 6.96
CA ARG A 107 9.02 -0.25 5.51
C ARG A 107 8.08 -1.39 5.13
N PRO A 108 6.90 -1.12 4.53
CA PRO A 108 5.94 -2.18 4.23
C PRO A 108 6.50 -3.14 3.18
N GLY A 109 6.40 -4.43 3.49
CA GLY A 109 6.80 -5.55 2.65
C GLY A 109 5.58 -6.34 2.20
N ASN A 110 5.61 -6.87 0.98
CA ASN A 110 4.55 -7.70 0.43
C ASN A 110 5.15 -8.81 -0.44
N SER A 111 4.49 -9.99 -0.47
CA SER A 111 4.92 -11.13 -1.27
C SER A 111 4.90 -10.82 -2.76
N ALA A 112 5.48 -11.73 -3.54
CA ALA A 112 5.42 -11.67 -5.00
C ALA A 112 3.96 -11.64 -5.47
N GLY A 113 3.71 -10.85 -6.50
CA GLY A 113 2.46 -10.79 -7.23
C GLY A 113 2.46 -11.68 -8.49
N PRO A 114 1.57 -11.39 -9.46
CA PRO A 114 0.75 -10.18 -9.54
C PRO A 114 -0.44 -10.18 -8.56
N GLY A 115 -0.80 -9.01 -8.04
CA GLY A 115 -2.02 -8.82 -7.27
C GLY A 115 -1.98 -9.29 -5.81
N SER A 116 -0.80 -9.49 -5.23
CA SER A 116 -0.70 -9.67 -3.77
C SER A 116 -0.97 -8.33 -3.11
N CYS A 117 -2.09 -8.21 -2.39
CA CYS A 117 -2.61 -6.94 -1.90
C CYS A 117 -2.77 -6.93 -0.39
N GLY A 118 -2.48 -5.80 0.24
CA GLY A 118 -2.73 -5.54 1.65
C GLY A 118 -3.55 -4.27 1.82
N ARG A 119 -4.59 -4.34 2.64
CA ARG A 119 -5.37 -3.18 3.07
C ARG A 119 -4.59 -2.47 4.17
N VAL A 120 -4.00 -1.31 3.87
CA VAL A 120 -3.09 -0.61 4.79
C VAL A 120 -3.76 0.48 5.60
N SER A 121 -4.96 0.89 5.22
CA SER A 121 -5.81 1.81 5.97
C SER A 121 -7.27 1.54 5.66
N CYS A 122 -8.14 1.57 6.67
CA CYS A 122 -9.59 1.48 6.52
C CYS A 122 -10.25 2.31 7.62
N SER A 123 -11.16 3.21 7.28
CA SER A 123 -12.06 3.87 8.25
C SER A 123 -13.33 4.34 7.55
N TYR A 124 -14.48 4.33 8.21
CA TYR A 124 -15.76 4.76 7.62
C TYR A 124 -16.03 4.14 6.25
N ASP A 125 -15.85 2.82 6.15
CA ASP A 125 -15.95 2.02 4.93
C ASP A 125 -15.07 2.52 3.77
N SER A 126 -13.94 3.17 4.07
CA SER A 126 -13.07 3.82 3.10
C SER A 126 -11.66 3.31 3.26
N ALA A 127 -11.16 2.59 2.26
CA ALA A 127 -9.90 1.86 2.35
C ALA A 127 -8.84 2.32 1.33
N ILE A 128 -7.58 2.26 1.79
CA ILE A 128 -6.38 2.37 0.99
C ILE A 128 -5.73 0.99 0.95
N TRP A 129 -5.49 0.49 -0.24
CA TRP A 129 -4.83 -0.77 -0.50
C TRP A 129 -3.49 -0.55 -1.19
N TRP A 130 -2.53 -1.42 -0.89
CA TRP A 130 -1.27 -1.54 -1.60
C TRP A 130 -1.17 -2.94 -2.22
N CYS A 131 -0.90 -3.00 -3.52
CA CYS A 131 -0.71 -4.25 -4.23
C CYS A 131 0.70 -4.32 -4.85
N ASN A 132 1.35 -5.47 -4.71
CA ASN A 132 2.56 -5.79 -5.44
C ASN A 132 2.19 -6.51 -6.75
N ASP A 133 2.59 -5.93 -7.88
CA ASP A 133 2.38 -6.53 -9.22
C ASP A 133 3.65 -7.18 -9.77
N ASP A 134 4.77 -7.01 -9.06
CA ASP A 134 6.04 -7.59 -9.41
C ASP A 134 6.04 -9.09 -9.11
N ARG A 135 6.73 -9.88 -9.94
CA ARG A 135 6.92 -11.32 -9.70
C ARG A 135 7.91 -11.58 -8.56
N ALA A 136 8.64 -10.56 -8.15
CA ALA A 136 9.45 -10.56 -6.96
C ALA A 136 8.71 -9.84 -5.81
N PRO A 137 8.99 -10.22 -4.56
CA PRO A 137 8.46 -9.50 -3.41
C PRO A 137 9.02 -8.10 -3.34
N LYS A 138 8.25 -7.24 -2.68
CA LYS A 138 8.52 -5.81 -2.72
C LYS A 138 8.51 -5.22 -1.33
N LEU A 139 9.57 -4.46 -1.04
CA LEU A 139 9.72 -3.67 0.16
C LEU A 139 9.74 -2.20 -0.26
N LEU A 140 8.77 -1.42 0.21
CA LEU A 140 8.75 0.02 -0.06
C LEU A 140 9.69 0.77 0.89
N ASN A 141 9.95 2.04 0.58
CA ASN A 141 10.79 2.91 1.40
C ASN A 141 10.10 3.33 2.70
N SER A 142 8.77 3.46 2.67
CA SER A 142 7.94 3.72 3.85
C SER A 142 6.46 3.52 3.53
N PHE A 143 5.59 3.52 4.55
CA PHE A 143 4.15 3.66 4.35
C PHE A 143 3.78 5.00 3.68
N GLY A 144 4.64 6.02 3.82
CA GLY A 144 4.54 7.27 3.08
C GLY A 144 4.55 7.10 1.56
N SER A 145 5.23 6.08 1.02
CA SER A 145 5.16 5.76 -0.41
C SER A 145 3.75 5.40 -0.86
N ILE A 146 3.02 4.64 -0.04
CA ILE A 146 1.62 4.27 -0.31
C ILE A 146 0.73 5.51 -0.17
N ALA A 147 0.99 6.33 0.85
CA ALA A 147 0.29 7.59 1.08
C ALA A 147 0.42 8.57 -0.10
N ASP A 148 1.60 8.64 -0.72
CA ASP A 148 1.84 9.47 -1.91
C ASP A 148 1.02 9.00 -3.12
N GLY A 149 0.90 7.68 -3.33
CA GLY A 149 0.04 7.11 -4.36
C GLY A 149 -1.45 7.39 -4.12
N ALA A 150 -1.92 7.21 -2.89
CA ALA A 150 -3.30 7.55 -2.52
C ALA A 150 -3.58 9.05 -2.71
N ASN A 151 -2.64 9.91 -2.33
CA ASN A 151 -2.74 11.36 -2.54
C ASN A 151 -2.75 11.74 -4.03
N TYR A 152 -1.99 11.01 -4.86
CA TYR A 152 -2.02 11.18 -6.32
C TYR A 152 -3.39 10.81 -6.92
N ILE A 153 -4.00 9.70 -6.47
CA ILE A 153 -5.36 9.31 -6.85
C ILE A 153 -6.35 10.41 -6.46
N VAL A 154 -6.27 10.91 -5.22
CA VAL A 154 -7.13 12.00 -4.75
C VAL A 154 -7.01 13.22 -5.66
N GLY A 155 -5.79 13.68 -5.96
CA GLY A 155 -5.56 14.85 -6.82
C GLY A 155 -6.05 14.67 -8.26
N SER A 156 -6.06 13.43 -8.76
CA SER A 156 -6.42 13.10 -10.14
C SER A 156 -7.89 12.77 -10.32
N CYS A 157 -8.50 12.06 -9.37
CA CYS A 157 -9.82 11.44 -9.51
C CYS A 157 -10.95 12.18 -8.77
N THR A 158 -10.66 13.27 -8.05
CA THR A 158 -11.69 14.12 -7.41
C THR A 158 -12.09 15.34 -8.24
N ARG A 159 -11.40 15.60 -9.37
CA ARG A 159 -11.63 16.79 -10.22
C ARG A 159 -12.90 16.72 -11.08
N THR A 160 -13.67 15.64 -11.00
CA THR A 160 -14.94 15.51 -11.71
C THR A 160 -16.03 16.34 -11.00
N PRO A 161 -16.71 17.28 -11.68
CA PRO A 161 -17.82 18.03 -11.11
C PRO A 161 -18.89 17.07 -10.55
N GLY A 162 -19.18 17.17 -9.25
CA GLY A 162 -20.19 16.33 -8.56
C GLY A 162 -19.63 15.25 -7.62
N GLN A 163 -18.32 15.02 -7.56
CA GLN A 163 -17.68 14.02 -6.69
C GLN A 163 -17.00 14.60 -5.43
N PHE A 164 -17.39 15.79 -4.96
CA PHE A 164 -16.68 16.54 -3.90
C PHE A 164 -16.57 15.85 -2.52
N GLY A 165 -17.17 14.67 -2.33
CA GLY A 165 -17.08 13.90 -1.09
C GLY A 165 -16.54 12.49 -1.23
N TYR A 166 -16.27 12.01 -2.45
CA TYR A 166 -15.95 10.60 -2.68
C TYR A 166 -14.84 10.42 -3.72
N VAL A 167 -14.07 9.36 -3.56
CA VAL A 167 -12.94 9.02 -4.43
C VAL A 167 -12.89 7.51 -4.65
N VAL A 168 -12.64 7.12 -5.89
CA VAL A 168 -12.25 5.76 -6.25
C VAL A 168 -11.24 5.83 -7.38
N GLY A 169 -10.21 5.01 -7.28
CA GLY A 169 -9.24 4.90 -8.33
C GLY A 169 -8.08 4.00 -7.97
N GLN A 170 -7.21 3.82 -8.95
CA GLN A 170 -6.01 3.01 -8.85
C GLN A 170 -4.88 3.73 -9.57
N VAL A 171 -3.70 3.76 -8.97
CA VAL A 171 -2.50 4.32 -9.61
C VAL A 171 -1.38 3.30 -9.60
N PHE A 172 -0.73 3.12 -10.75
CA PHE A 172 0.36 2.18 -10.94
C PHE A 172 1.69 2.91 -10.90
N HIS A 173 2.55 2.51 -9.96
CA HIS A 173 3.91 2.99 -9.89
C HIS A 173 4.77 2.30 -10.95
N HIS A 174 5.76 3.03 -11.49
CA HIS A 174 6.64 2.55 -12.56
C HIS A 174 7.55 1.37 -12.14
N THR A 175 7.56 1.00 -10.86
CA THR A 175 8.31 -0.16 -10.31
C THR A 175 7.40 -1.33 -9.96
N ASN A 176 6.31 -1.53 -10.71
CA ASN A 176 5.42 -2.70 -10.65
C ASN A 176 4.71 -2.92 -9.31
N TRP A 177 4.06 -1.88 -8.81
CA TRP A 177 3.12 -1.97 -7.70
C TRP A 177 2.08 -0.87 -7.84
N ASN A 178 0.96 -0.99 -7.15
CA ASN A 178 -0.13 -0.02 -7.28
C ASN A 178 -0.78 0.29 -5.93
N VAL A 179 -1.46 1.43 -5.90
CA VAL A 179 -2.34 1.84 -4.80
C VAL A 179 -3.77 1.83 -5.31
N ILE A 180 -4.70 1.36 -4.50
CA ILE A 180 -6.14 1.41 -4.78
C ILE A 180 -6.82 2.17 -3.65
N VAL A 181 -7.72 3.08 -4.03
CA VAL A 181 -8.65 3.75 -3.12
C VAL A 181 -10.06 3.31 -3.50
N ARG A 182 -10.79 2.71 -2.55
CA ARG A 182 -12.15 2.21 -2.76
C ARG A 182 -12.91 2.06 -1.44
N GLU A 183 -14.23 1.94 -1.54
CA GLU A 183 -15.06 1.47 -0.43
C GLU A 183 -14.66 0.04 -0.04
N ASP A 184 -14.64 -0.22 1.26
CA ASP A 184 -14.41 -1.56 1.82
C ASP A 184 -14.87 -1.61 3.28
N SER A 185 -15.49 -2.71 3.71
CA SER A 185 -15.98 -2.84 5.09
C SER A 185 -14.81 -2.90 6.08
N CYS A 186 -14.75 -1.92 6.98
CA CYS A 186 -13.95 -2.01 8.19
C CYS A 186 -14.82 -2.67 9.29
#